data_AF-A0A971XVQ4-F1
#
_entry.id   AF-A0A971XVQ4-F1
#
_cell.length_a   1.000
_cell.length_b   1.000
_cell.length_c   1.000
_cell.angle_alpha   90.00
_cell.angle_beta   90.00
_cell.angle_gamma   90.00
#
_symmetry.space_group_name_H-M   'P 1'
#
loop_
_entity.id
_entity.type
_entity.pdbx_description
1 polymer ?
#
loop_
_entity_poly.entity_id
_entity_poly.type
_entity_poly.pdbx_seq_one_letter_code
_entity_poly.pdbx_strand_id
1 'polypeptide(L)' 'LYKEMGQVFARLDTWSFYILTSHPEFEKLFGRPATKRRKLYNGNIQVQFYQYFGPRPPRRQNDRQDSSYPAEQR' A
#
# COMPACT_ATOMS: atom_id res chain seq x y z
N LEU A 1 1.64 -18.06 11.10
CA LEU A 1 0.73 -17.14 10.39
C LEU A 1 1.42 -15.86 9.88
N TYR A 2 1.74 -14.82 10.67
CA TYR A 2 2.26 -13.55 10.10
C TYR A 2 3.56 -13.68 9.29
N LYS A 3 4.49 -14.54 9.73
CA LYS A 3 5.70 -14.87 8.96
C LYS A 3 5.38 -15.51 7.60
N GLU A 4 4.41 -16.41 7.60
CA GLU A 4 3.96 -17.12 6.41
C GLU A 4 3.21 -16.18 5.46
N MET A 5 2.38 -15.27 5.98
CA MET A 5 1.77 -14.20 5.18
C MET A 5 2.84 -13.35 4.48
N GLY A 6 3.90 -12.97 5.20
CA GLY A 6 5.03 -12.24 4.62
C GLY A 6 5.69 -13.01 3.47
N GLN A 7 5.92 -14.31 3.65
CA GLN A 7 6.51 -15.18 2.62
C GLN A 7 5.62 -15.33 1.37
N VAL A 8 4.30 -15.46 1.55
CA VAL A 8 3.35 -15.56 0.43
C VAL A 8 3.22 -14.22 -0.28
N PHE A 9 3.09 -13.12 0.45
CA PHE A 9 2.81 -11.79 -0.11
C PHE A 9 4.03 -11.22 -0.81
N ALA A 10 5.25 -11.65 -0.45
CA ALA A 10 6.47 -11.34 -1.16
C ALA A 10 6.51 -11.86 -2.61
N ARG A 11 5.61 -12.77 -3.00
CA ARG A 11 5.47 -13.26 -4.39
C ARG A 11 4.44 -12.49 -5.21
N LEU A 12 3.74 -11.52 -4.61
CA LEU A 12 2.64 -10.77 -5.20
C LEU A 12 3.06 -9.34 -5.55
N ASP A 13 4.06 -9.20 -6.42
CA ASP A 13 4.79 -7.94 -6.66
C ASP A 13 3.91 -6.78 -7.14
N THR A 14 2.81 -7.07 -7.83
CA THR A 14 1.89 -6.06 -8.37
C THR A 14 0.73 -5.72 -7.45
N TRP A 15 0.56 -6.47 -6.36
CA TRP A 15 -0.62 -6.35 -5.51
C TRP A 15 -0.44 -5.28 -4.45
N SER A 16 -1.50 -4.51 -4.23
CA SER A 16 -1.64 -3.72 -3.01
C SER A 16 -2.37 -4.56 -1.98
N PHE A 17 -1.91 -4.56 -0.73
CA PHE A 17 -2.56 -5.27 0.36
C PHE A 17 -2.67 -4.42 1.62
N TYR A 18 -3.70 -4.74 2.38
CA TYR A 18 -4.18 -3.95 3.51
C TYR A 18 -4.45 -4.89 4.68
N ILE A 19 -3.78 -4.66 5.79
CA ILE A 19 -3.82 -5.56 6.94
C ILE A 19 -4.25 -4.75 8.16
N LEU A 20 -5.30 -5.22 8.82
CA LEU A 20 -5.79 -4.65 10.07
C LEU A 20 -5.51 -5.64 11.19
N THR A 21 -4.75 -5.22 12.19
CA THR A 21 -4.43 -6.09 13.35
C THR A 21 -4.17 -5.27 14.61
N SER A 22 -4.54 -5.83 15.77
CA SER A 22 -4.16 -5.30 17.10
C SER A 22 -2.76 -5.74 17.53
N HIS A 23 -2.10 -6.63 16.78
CA HIS A 23 -0.83 -7.20 17.20
C HIS A 23 0.33 -6.19 17.05
N PRO A 24 1.00 -5.78 18.15
CA PRO A 24 1.96 -4.68 18.12
C PRO A 24 3.24 -5.01 17.36
N GLU A 25 3.67 -6.28 17.33
CA GLU A 25 4.88 -6.74 16.64
C GLU A 25 4.60 -7.23 15.21
N PHE A 26 3.46 -6.85 14.61
CA PHE A 26 3.05 -7.36 13.29
C PHE A 26 4.13 -7.19 12.22
N GLU A 27 4.71 -5.99 12.04
CA GLU A 27 5.70 -5.73 10.98
C GLU A 27 6.98 -6.55 11.15
N LYS A 28 7.40 -6.78 12.40
CA LYS A 28 8.57 -7.61 12.75
C LYS A 28 8.32 -9.07 12.38
N LEU A 29 7.12 -9.58 12.63
CA LEU A 29 6.74 -10.95 12.26
C LEU A 29 6.44 -11.08 10.76
N PHE A 30 5.86 -10.07 10.14
CA PHE A 30 5.56 -10.01 8.70
C PHE A 30 6.83 -9.85 7.86
N GLY A 31 7.92 -9.34 8.45
CA GLY A 31 9.23 -9.23 7.81
C GLY A 31 9.38 -8.04 6.86
N ARG A 32 8.39 -7.13 6.81
CA ARG A 32 8.42 -5.93 5.97
C ARG A 32 7.64 -4.77 6.63
N PRO A 33 8.22 -3.56 6.70
CA PRO A 33 7.49 -2.37 7.13
C PRO A 33 6.44 -1.94 6.10
N ALA A 34 5.30 -1.45 6.58
CA ALA A 34 4.22 -0.94 5.75
C ALA A 34 4.58 0.40 5.11
N THR A 35 4.08 0.62 3.89
CA THR A 35 4.23 1.90 3.18
C THR A 35 3.48 3.02 3.89
N LYS A 36 2.32 2.71 4.47
CA LYS A 36 1.53 3.64 5.27
C LYS A 36 0.90 2.94 6.45
N ARG A 37 0.87 3.63 7.60
CA ARG A 37 0.22 3.17 8.82
C ARG A 37 -0.82 4.16 9.29
N ARG A 38 -1.95 3.65 9.78
CA ARG A 38 -2.97 4.44 10.46
C ARG A 38 -3.43 3.71 11.70
N LYS A 39 -3.40 4.39 12.85
CA LYS A 39 -4.03 3.89 14.07
C LYS A 39 -5.54 3.99 13.91
N LEU A 40 -6.25 2.91 14.19
CA LEU A 40 -7.71 2.84 14.21
C LEU A 40 -8.15 2.17 15.51
N TYR A 41 -9.45 2.19 15.76
CA TYR A 41 -10.08 1.48 16.87
C TYR A 41 -11.20 0.60 16.32
N ASN A 42 -11.17 -0.68 16.67
CA ASN A 42 -12.27 -1.60 16.43
C ASN A 42 -13.03 -1.76 17.75
N GLY A 43 -14.08 -0.96 17.94
CA GLY A 43 -14.67 -0.74 19.26
C GLY A 43 -13.63 -0.16 20.23
N ASN A 44 -13.42 -0.83 21.36
CA ASN A 44 -12.44 -0.41 22.36
C ASN A 44 -11.02 -0.98 22.13
N ILE A 45 -10.81 -1.74 21.04
CA ILE A 45 -9.53 -2.37 20.74
C ILE A 45 -8.74 -1.48 19.78
N GLN A 46 -7.59 -0.98 20.24
CA GLN A 46 -6.67 -0.28 19.35
C GLN A 46 -6.08 -1.26 18.32
N VAL A 47 -6.20 -0.90 17.05
CA VAL A 47 -5.63 -1.66 15.92
C VAL A 47 -4.78 -0.74 15.06
N GLN A 48 -3.90 -1.35 14.28
CA GLN A 48 -3.10 -0.67 13.28
C GLN A 48 -3.54 -1.15 11.90
N PHE A 49 -3.76 -0.19 11.02
CA PHE A 49 -4.06 -0.42 9.61
C PHE A 49 -2.79 -0.20 8.78
N TYR A 50 -2.22 -1.30 8.31
CA TYR A 50 -1.01 -1.36 7.52
C TYR A 50 -1.37 -1.42 6.03
N GLN A 51 -0.76 -0.54 5.24
CA GLN A 51 -1.00 -0.44 3.80
C GLN A 51 0.31 -0.66 3.06
N TYR A 52 0.28 -1.56 2.10
CA TYR A 52 1.40 -1.89 1.22
C TYR A 52 0.92 -1.66 -0.21
N PHE A 53 1.48 -0.64 -0.86
CA PHE A 53 1.06 -0.29 -2.22
C PHE A 53 1.88 -1.08 -3.24
N GLY A 54 1.18 -1.68 -4.19
CA GLY A 54 1.79 -2.19 -5.41
C GLY A 54 2.33 -1.05 -6.29
N PRO A 55 3.17 -1.38 -7.28
CA PRO A 55 3.68 -0.41 -8.23
C PRO A 55 2.53 0.24 -9.01
N ARG A 56 2.67 1.55 -9.26
CA ARG A 56 1.77 2.22 -10.20
C ARG A 56 2.02 1.67 -11.60
N PRO A 57 0.97 1.42 -12.40
CA PRO A 57 1.14 1.10 -13.82
C PRO A 57 2.02 2.15 -14.52
N PRO A 58 2.82 1.75 -15.52
CA PRO A 58 3.62 2.71 -16.29
C PRO A 58 2.69 3.75 -16.94
N ARG A 59 3.09 5.02 -16.89
CA ARG A 59 2.36 6.09 -17.57
C ARG A 59 2.34 5.83 -19.07
N ARG A 60 1.18 5.95 -19.70
CA ARG A 60 1.07 5.84 -21.16
C ARG A 60 1.81 7.04 -21.78
N GLN A 61 2.62 6.80 -22.80
CA GLN A 61 3.45 7.86 -23.42
C GLN A 61 2.61 8.99 -24.02
N ASN A 62 1.35 8.72 -24.38
CA ASN A 62 0.42 9.67 -24.99
C ASN A 62 -0.06 10.78 -24.02
N ASP A 63 0.08 10.61 -22.70
CA ASP A 63 -0.34 11.64 -21.72
C ASP A 63 0.57 12.89 -21.73
N ARG A 64 1.73 12.83 -22.40
CA ARG A 64 2.66 13.97 -22.51
C ARG A 64 2.30 14.96 -23.62
N GLN A 65 1.46 14.57 -24.58
CA GLN A 65 1.06 15.42 -25.71
C GLN A 65 -0.09 16.38 -25.33
N ASP A 66 -0.85 16.12 -24.28
CA ASP A 66 -1.92 17.01 -23.80
C ASP A 66 -1.42 18.22 -22.97
N SER A 67 -0.13 18.22 -22.59
CA SER A 67 0.50 19.31 -21.84
C SER A 67 1.27 20.31 -22.72
N SER A 68 1.27 20.14 -24.05
CA SER A 68 1.92 21.07 -24.98
C SER A 68 1.03 22.23 -25.44
N TYR A 69 -0.25 22.24 -25.06
CA TYR A 69 -1.16 23.34 -25.39
C TYR A 69 -1.14 24.42 -24.29
N PRO A 70 -0.96 25.71 -24.64
CA PRO A 70 -1.06 26.81 -23.68
C PRO A 70 -2.43 26.84 -22.99
N ALA A 71 -2.45 27.25 -21.72
CA ALA A 71 -3.65 27.29 -20.87
C ALA A 71 -4.77 28.21 -21.40
N GLU A 72 -4.50 29.02 -22.42
CA GLU A 72 -5.45 29.96 -23.03
C GLU A 72 -6.44 29.29 -24.01
N GLN A 73 -6.26 28.01 -24.34
CA GLN A 73 -7.12 27.25 -25.27
C GLN A 73 -8.00 26.19 -24.57
N ARG A 74 -8.22 26.29 -23.26
CA ARG A 74 -9.15 25.45 -22.50
C ARG A 74 -10.38 26.21 -22.04
#